data_AF-A0A8A1UAV4-F1
#
_entry.id   AF-A0A8A1UAV4-F1
#
_cell.length_a   1.000
_cell.length_b   1.000
_cell.length_c   1.000
_cell.angle_alpha   90.00
_cell.angle_beta   90.00
_cell.angle_gamma   90.00
#
_symmetry.space_group_name_H-M   'P 1'
#
loop_
_entity.id
_entity.type
_entity.pdbx_description
1 polymer ?
#
loop_
_entity_poly.entity_id
_entity_poly.type
_entity_poly.pdbx_seq_one_letter_code
_entity_poly.pdbx_strand_id
1 'polypeptide(L)'
;FSSPLGTPRPSMPEVFLEAAAALIQAGRANDALTVCEELLSRTSPLLPKMPWLCEDAKRRTATTASPHSPLWVSATYLLQG
;
A
#
# COMPACT_ATOMS: atom_id res chain seq x y z
N PHE A 1 -5.90 -11.38 29.72
CA PHE A 1 -6.63 -12.63 29.43
C PHE A 1 -7.07 -12.59 27.98
N SER A 2 -6.38 -13.32 27.09
CA SER A 2 -6.88 -13.62 25.75
C SER A 2 -6.57 -15.09 25.47
N SER A 3 -7.62 -15.89 25.28
CA SER A 3 -7.57 -17.34 25.19
C SER A 3 -6.94 -17.86 23.88
N PRO A 4 -6.38 -19.08 23.84
CA PRO A 4 -5.53 -19.54 22.72
C PRO A 4 -6.27 -20.13 21.52
N LEU A 5 -7.61 -20.23 21.54
CA LEU A 5 -8.40 -20.96 20.55
C LEU A 5 -9.71 -20.22 20.25
N GLY A 6 -9.61 -19.11 19.54
CA GLY A 6 -10.75 -18.49 18.87
C GLY A 6 -10.24 -18.06 17.50
N THR A 7 -10.70 -18.70 16.44
CA THR A 7 -10.41 -18.23 15.07
C THR A 7 -10.75 -16.73 15.05
N PRO A 8 -9.79 -15.84 14.76
CA PRO A 8 -10.07 -14.42 14.66
C PRO A 8 -11.24 -14.26 13.70
N ARG A 9 -12.34 -13.65 14.18
CA ARG A 9 -13.46 -13.34 13.29
C ARG A 9 -12.87 -12.47 12.18
N PRO A 10 -13.03 -12.83 10.89
CA PRO A 10 -12.47 -12.05 9.81
C PRO A 10 -12.99 -10.62 9.97
N SER A 11 -12.05 -9.68 9.94
CA SER A 11 -12.39 -8.27 10.06
C SER A 11 -13.18 -7.87 8.81
N MET A 12 -14.00 -6.83 8.94
CA MET A 12 -14.80 -6.31 7.83
C MET A 12 -13.98 -6.13 6.53
N PRO A 13 -12.75 -5.58 6.56
CA PRO A 13 -11.89 -5.51 5.37
C PRO A 13 -11.55 -6.85 4.71
N GLU A 14 -11.23 -7.90 5.48
CA GLU A 14 -10.87 -9.21 4.90
C GLU A 14 -12.03 -9.84 4.12
N VAL A 15 -13.25 -9.74 4.65
CA VAL A 15 -14.45 -10.29 3.99
C VAL A 15 -14.73 -9.58 2.64
N PHE A 16 -14.50 -8.27 2.58
CA PHE A 16 -14.68 -7.50 1.34
C PHE A 16 -13.63 -7.87 0.29
N LEU A 17 -12.38 -8.10 0.71
CA LEU A 17 -11.31 -8.52 -0.19
C LEU A 17 -11.55 -9.92 -0.75
N GLU A 18 -12.04 -10.85 0.08
CA GLU A 18 -12.44 -12.19 -0.37
C GLU A 18 -13.59 -12.13 -1.39
N ALA A 19 -14.60 -11.28 -1.14
CA ALA A 19 -15.71 -11.08 -2.08
C ALA A 19 -15.23 -10.49 -3.42
N ALA A 20 -14.35 -9.47 -3.39
CA ALA A 20 -13.78 -8.88 -4.59
C ALA A 20 -12.95 -9.92 -5.38
N ALA A 21 -12.17 -10.76 -4.71
CA ALA A 21 -11.42 -11.84 -5.34
C ALA A 21 -12.33 -12.88 -6.00
N ALA A 22 -13.45 -13.25 -5.38
CA ALA A 22 -14.44 -14.14 -5.98
C ALA A 22 -15.09 -13.52 -7.23
N LEU A 23 -15.39 -12.22 -7.19
CA LEU A 23 -15.95 -11.48 -8.33
C LEU A 23 -14.97 -11.38 -9.50
N ILE A 24 -13.68 -11.16 -9.24
CA ILE A 24 -12.64 -11.15 -10.29
C ILE A 24 -12.54 -12.53 -10.94
N GLN A 25 -12.52 -13.61 -10.16
CA GLN A 25 -12.46 -14.98 -10.68
C GLN A 25 -13.71 -15.34 -11.50
N ALA A 26 -14.87 -14.75 -11.18
CA ALA A 26 -16.10 -14.87 -11.96
C ALA A 26 -16.14 -13.98 -13.22
N GLY A 27 -15.07 -13.24 -13.54
CA GLY A 27 -15.03 -12.30 -14.67
C GLY A 27 -15.82 -11.00 -14.43
N ARG A 28 -16.27 -10.76 -13.20
CA ARG A 28 -17.12 -9.62 -12.82
C ARG A 28 -16.29 -8.47 -12.25
N ALA A 29 -15.35 -7.98 -13.05
CA ALA A 29 -14.41 -6.93 -12.60
C ALA A 29 -15.11 -5.64 -12.13
N ASN A 30 -16.21 -5.23 -12.77
CA ASN A 30 -16.96 -4.04 -12.35
C ASN A 30 -17.58 -4.21 -10.96
N ASP A 31 -18.14 -5.38 -10.66
CA ASP A 31 -18.73 -5.63 -9.35
C ASP A 31 -17.66 -5.70 -8.26
N ALA A 32 -16.49 -6.28 -8.57
CA ALA A 32 -15.34 -6.25 -7.67
C ALA A 32 -14.88 -4.82 -7.38
N LEU A 33 -14.88 -3.95 -8.40
CA LEU A 33 -14.54 -2.54 -8.27
C LEU A 33 -15.52 -1.81 -7.35
N THR A 34 -16.83 -2.02 -7.53
CA THR A 34 -17.87 -1.44 -6.65
C THR A 34 -17.70 -1.86 -5.19
N VAL A 35 -17.35 -3.13 -4.94
CA VAL A 35 -17.07 -3.62 -3.57
C VAL A 35 -15.85 -2.90 -2.96
N CYS A 36 -14.79 -2.69 -3.75
CA CYS A 36 -13.60 -1.96 -3.33
C CYS A 36 -13.89 -0.48 -3.06
N GLU A 37 -14.68 0.19 -3.91
CA GLU A 37 -15.08 1.58 -3.73
C GLU A 37 -15.90 1.76 -2.45
N GLU A 38 -16.90 0.91 -2.23
CA GLU A 38 -17.73 0.94 -1.03
C GLU A 38 -16.90 0.69 0.24
N LEU A 39 -15.96 -0.26 0.20
CA LEU A 39 -15.03 -0.49 1.30
C LEU A 39 -14.20 0.76 1.58
N LEU A 40 -13.67 1.40 0.54
CA LEU A 40 -12.86 2.62 0.67
C LEU A 40 -13.70 3.77 1.24
N SER A 41 -14.94 3.97 0.79
CA SER A 41 -15.85 4.99 1.33
C SER A 41 -16.18 4.77 2.80
N ARG A 42 -16.35 3.51 3.24
CA ARG A 42 -16.62 3.16 4.65
C ARG A 42 -15.39 3.28 5.54
N THR A 43 -14.21 2.99 5.01
CA THR A 43 -12.96 2.96 5.78
C THR A 43 -12.23 4.31 5.77
N SER A 44 -12.39 5.11 4.72
CA SER A 44 -11.76 6.43 4.57
C SER A 44 -11.94 7.35 5.80
N PRO A 45 -13.13 7.45 6.44
CA PRO A 45 -13.32 8.26 7.64
C PRO A 45 -12.58 7.73 8.88
N LEU A 46 -12.28 6.42 8.90
CA LEU A 46 -11.57 5.73 9.98
C LEU A 46 -10.06 5.80 9.81
N LEU A 47 -9.58 6.12 8.61
CA LEU A 47 -8.16 6.28 8.36
C LEU A 47 -7.67 7.54 9.07
N PRO A 48 -6.53 7.46 9.79
CA PRO A 48 -5.90 8.66 10.30
C PRO A 48 -5.61 9.58 9.10
N LYS A 49 -6.05 10.85 9.18
CA LYS A 49 -5.73 11.88 8.19
C LYS A 49 -4.21 12.01 8.15
N MET A 50 -3.55 11.31 7.24
CA MET A 50 -2.10 11.23 7.16
C MET A 50 -1.60 12.45 6.36
N PRO A 51 -1.13 13.53 7.00
CA PRO A 51 -0.86 14.79 6.32
C PRO A 51 0.49 14.80 5.56
N TRP A 52 1.28 13.72 5.59
CA TRP A 52 2.71 13.81 5.27
C TRP A 52 3.19 12.91 4.13
N LEU A 53 2.47 11.83 3.82
CA LEU A 53 3.03 10.77 2.95
C LEU A 53 3.05 11.16 1.45
N CYS A 54 2.22 12.12 1.03
CA CYS A 54 2.20 12.64 -0.34
C CYS A 54 3.33 13.66 -0.61
N GLU A 55 3.80 14.36 0.42
CA GLU A 55 4.80 15.43 0.29
C GLU A 55 6.21 14.88 0.02
N ASP A 56 6.56 13.71 0.57
CA ASP A 56 7.87 13.08 0.37
C ASP A 56 8.03 12.36 -0.97
N ALA A 57 6.92 12.07 -1.66
CA ALA A 57 6.95 11.57 -3.04
C ALA A 57 7.32 12.71 -4.02
N LYS A 58 6.83 13.94 -3.76
CA LYS A 58 7.12 15.12 -4.58
C LYS A 58 8.53 15.69 -4.32
N ARG A 59 9.04 15.60 -3.09
CA ARG A 59 10.42 16.02 -2.76
C ARG A 59 11.49 15.13 -3.41
N ARG A 60 11.23 13.82 -3.54
CA ARG A 60 12.17 12.88 -4.17
C ARG A 60 12.31 13.06 -5.68
N THR A 61 11.30 13.59 -6.36
CA THR A 61 11.36 13.88 -7.80
C THR A 61 11.81 15.30 -8.11
N ALA A 62 11.80 16.20 -7.13
CA ALA A 62 12.27 17.58 -7.24
C ALA A 62 13.75 17.77 -6.82
N THR A 63 14.46 16.72 -6.42
CA THR A 63 15.92 16.80 -6.20
C THR A 63 16.63 16.50 -7.52
N THR A 64 16.58 17.49 -8.39
CA THR A 64 17.43 17.60 -9.56
C THR A 64 18.90 17.41 -9.16
N ALA A 65 19.56 16.46 -9.82
CA ALA A 65 20.96 16.50 -10.24
C ALA A 65 21.90 17.40 -9.42
N SER A 66 22.54 16.84 -8.41
CA SER A 66 23.85 17.33 -7.94
C SER A 66 24.90 16.29 -8.32
N PRO A 67 25.98 16.62 -9.06
CA PRO A 67 26.93 15.64 -9.59
C PRO A 67 27.85 15.00 -8.55
N HIS A 68 27.75 15.37 -7.27
CA HIS A 68 28.67 14.92 -6.23
C HIS A 68 27.94 14.38 -5.00
N SER A 69 27.09 13.36 -5.22
CA SER A 69 26.64 12.52 -4.11
C SER A 69 27.71 11.47 -3.79
N PRO A 70 28.27 11.43 -2.56
CA PRO A 70 29.31 10.47 -2.17
C PRO A 70 28.84 9.01 -2.20
N LEU A 71 27.53 8.76 -2.38
CA LEU A 71 26.96 7.41 -2.50
C LEU A 71 27.43 6.65 -3.75
N TRP A 72 27.81 7.33 -4.83
CA TRP A 72 28.30 6.66 -6.05
C TRP A 72 29.79 6.31 -5.99
N VAL A 73 30.58 6.92 -5.10
CA VAL A 73 32.02 6.64 -4.96
C VAL A 73 32.25 5.21 -4.44
N SER A 74 31.33 4.68 -3.64
CA SER A 74 31.41 3.30 -3.16
C SER A 74 31.16 2.28 -4.27
N ALA A 75 30.29 2.59 -5.24
CA ALA A 75 29.99 1.70 -6.36
C ALA A 75 31.16 1.59 -7.35
N THR A 76 31.96 2.65 -7.50
CA THR A 76 33.15 2.61 -8.37
C THR A 76 34.29 1.77 -7.79
N TYR A 77 34.43 1.68 -6.46
CA TYR A 77 35.52 0.92 -5.85
C TYR A 77 35.35 -0.61 -6.02
N LEU A 78 34.11 -1.10 -6.09
CA LEU A 78 33.81 -2.52 -6.33
C LEU A 78 34.07 -2.97 -7.78
N LEU A 79 34.13 -2.03 -8.73
CA LEU A 79 34.40 -2.32 -10.13
C LEU A 79 35.90 -2.26 -10.48
N GLN A 80 36.75 -1.87 -9.54
CA GLN A 80 38.18 -1.66 -9.82
C GLN A 80 39.12 -2.80 -9.36
N GLY A 81 38.57 -3.92 -8.88
CA GLY A 81 39.32 -5.16 -8.61
C GLY A 81 39.71 -5.37 -7.17
#